data_AF-A0A7S1WSI8-F1
#
_entry.id   AF-A0A7S1WSI8-F1
#
_cell.length_a   1.000
_cell.length_b   1.000
_cell.length_c   1.000
_cell.angle_alpha   90.00
_cell.angle_beta   90.00
_cell.angle_gamma   90.00
#
_symmetry.space_group_name_H-M   'P 1'
#
loop_
_entity.id
_entity.type
_entity.pdbx_description
1 polymer ?
#
loop_
_entity_poly.entity_id
_entity_poly.type
_entity_poly.pdbx_seq_one_letter_code
_entity_poly.pdbx_strand_id
1 'polypeptide(L)'
;GSSAQTHSSRLAHPTCAGGCMSAAAGAEGALDDLGFRWLHLPPDSQRAPGGPGGQEEPPGGQRDGEGAQGGAVPGGQEDKLVDASGSATRRQRLGHELLLGLRPCIAVVAETREFRQIARKEVSGSDHVIEVGSCKGHCTAVLHARAASVTAFDVSLSNLAESQRSFPGIKFEFLDIFEEPQKLRERPEAVSCNVAFLDIGGDRQVNQVVEAIELLRRKCLPQLQLVVVKSEELYAAMAAWRRGRPAIAGERGLQAPGAFLAGLVAGSSKGGRGRKTLQRQAARCTRAAGVLRAPETDGVVSFLREEVEAALPQGPSRMGGFHFQKMSGGLGVITCLLLTEWEHNQPLMSLEGVVCIYGAASSAELLADALGHPVPVYLGPGGSKSVYRLLGSYRAEALLPPSHALHCHDRMLEMRGSLGRRSRRPPPEVHLLQLRCLESGEKPERTFRYPTDLRAPEAW
;
A
#
# COMPACT_ATOMS: atom_id res chain seq x y z
N GLY A 1 -45.17 9.17 38.65
CA GLY A 1 -46.34 9.84 38.06
C GLY A 1 -46.18 11.33 38.19
N SER A 2 -46.09 12.04 37.07
CA SER A 2 -46.57 13.43 36.94
C SER A 2 -46.71 13.71 35.44
N SER A 3 -47.92 14.05 35.05
CA SER A 3 -48.39 14.32 33.70
C SER A 3 -48.05 15.72 33.21
N ALA A 4 -47.62 15.75 31.94
CA ALA A 4 -48.14 16.58 30.84
C ALA A 4 -47.90 18.10 30.81
N GLN A 5 -47.25 18.55 29.72
CA GLN A 5 -47.80 19.57 28.82
C GLN A 5 -47.05 19.57 27.47
N THR A 6 -47.84 19.48 26.40
CA THR A 6 -47.46 19.55 24.98
C THR A 6 -47.58 21.00 24.48
N HIS A 7 -46.63 21.46 23.66
CA HIS A 7 -46.92 22.52 22.68
C HIS A 7 -46.19 22.26 21.35
N SER A 8 -47.02 22.25 20.29
CA SER A 8 -46.70 22.13 18.88
C SER A 8 -46.77 23.52 18.25
N SER A 9 -45.81 23.88 17.40
CA SER A 9 -45.95 25.00 16.47
C SER A 9 -45.32 24.66 15.12
N ARG A 10 -46.18 24.61 14.10
CA ARG A 10 -45.88 24.58 12.67
C ARG A 10 -45.47 25.99 12.23
N LEU A 11 -44.49 26.10 11.33
CA LEU A 11 -44.27 27.31 10.53
C LEU A 11 -44.24 26.96 9.05
N ALA A 12 -44.95 27.79 8.29
CA ALA A 12 -45.31 27.64 6.90
C ALA A 12 -44.26 28.17 5.93
N HIS A 13 -44.28 27.62 4.71
CA HIS A 13 -43.60 28.12 3.52
C HIS A 13 -44.28 29.39 2.96
N PRO A 14 -43.52 30.25 2.27
CA PRO A 14 -44.06 31.04 1.18
C PRO A 14 -43.42 30.65 -0.17
N THR A 15 -44.31 30.48 -1.15
CA THR A 15 -44.06 30.44 -2.59
C THR A 15 -43.86 31.85 -3.15
N CYS A 16 -42.93 32.03 -4.09
CA CYS A 16 -42.98 33.10 -5.09
C CYS A 16 -42.46 32.57 -6.43
N ALA A 17 -43.23 32.88 -7.48
CA ALA A 17 -43.03 32.51 -8.88
C ALA A 17 -42.60 33.72 -9.72
N GLY A 18 -42.07 33.44 -10.91
CA GLY A 18 -41.79 34.40 -12.00
C GLY A 18 -40.29 34.57 -12.26
N GLY A 19 -39.75 34.55 -13.47
CA GLY A 19 -40.31 34.41 -14.82
C GLY A 19 -39.24 34.85 -15.84
N CYS A 20 -39.18 34.15 -16.98
CA CYS A 20 -38.83 34.60 -18.33
C CYS A 20 -37.43 35.14 -18.76
N MET A 21 -37.02 34.60 -19.93
CA MET A 21 -36.35 35.20 -21.11
C MET A 21 -34.80 35.18 -21.27
N SER A 22 -34.38 34.27 -22.18
CA SER A 22 -33.47 34.41 -23.34
C SER A 22 -32.23 35.33 -23.32
N ALA A 23 -31.07 34.82 -23.76
CA ALA A 23 -30.55 34.95 -25.14
C ALA A 23 -29.01 34.80 -25.26
N ALA A 24 -28.60 34.28 -26.43
CA ALA A 24 -27.40 34.61 -27.24
C ALA A 24 -25.99 34.05 -26.88
N ALA A 25 -25.65 32.98 -27.62
CA ALA A 25 -24.54 32.82 -28.59
C ALA A 25 -23.26 33.70 -28.59
N GLY A 26 -22.13 33.04 -28.91
CA GLY A 26 -20.90 33.60 -29.50
C GLY A 26 -19.64 33.11 -28.76
N ALA A 27 -18.52 32.71 -29.35
CA ALA A 27 -18.08 32.50 -30.73
C ALA A 27 -16.72 31.77 -30.59
N GLU A 28 -16.50 30.62 -31.25
CA GLU A 28 -15.16 30.02 -31.34
C GLU A 28 -14.66 30.18 -32.79
N GLY A 29 -13.66 31.04 -32.94
CA GLY A 29 -12.90 31.23 -34.17
C GLY A 29 -11.67 30.33 -34.18
N ALA A 30 -11.47 29.68 -35.32
CA ALA A 30 -10.26 28.97 -35.70
C ALA A 30 -9.06 29.92 -35.83
N LEU A 31 -7.85 29.42 -35.58
CA LEU A 31 -6.64 29.85 -36.27
C LEU A 31 -5.59 28.74 -36.28
N ASP A 32 -4.99 28.63 -37.45
CA ASP A 32 -4.16 27.57 -37.98
C ASP A 32 -2.69 27.58 -37.51
N ASP A 33 -2.11 26.37 -37.56
CA ASP A 33 -0.85 26.02 -38.23
C ASP A 33 0.43 26.81 -37.93
N LEU A 34 1.35 26.16 -37.20
CA LEU A 34 2.80 26.36 -37.36
C LEU A 34 3.52 25.01 -37.13
N GLY A 35 3.86 24.33 -38.23
CA GLY A 35 4.64 23.11 -38.23
C GLY A 35 6.08 23.29 -37.76
N PHE A 36 6.65 22.26 -37.12
CA PHE A 36 8.09 22.13 -36.92
C PHE A 36 8.59 20.69 -37.04
N ARG A 37 9.82 20.62 -37.57
CA ARG A 37 10.58 19.46 -38.05
C ARG A 37 10.95 18.45 -36.96
N TRP A 38 11.01 17.18 -37.37
CA TRP A 38 11.56 16.05 -36.64
C TRP A 38 13.10 16.06 -36.64
N LEU A 39 13.72 15.82 -35.49
CA LEU A 39 15.10 15.36 -35.37
C LEU A 39 15.07 13.94 -34.77
N HIS A 40 15.29 12.95 -35.63
CA HIS A 40 15.57 11.58 -35.23
C HIS A 40 17.02 11.49 -34.73
N LEU A 41 17.22 10.97 -33.51
CA LEU A 41 18.51 10.39 -33.12
C LEU A 41 18.42 8.86 -33.33
N PRO A 42 19.40 8.23 -34.00
CA PRO A 42 19.41 6.79 -34.19
C PRO A 42 19.73 6.07 -32.86
N PRO A 43 19.32 4.80 -32.70
CA PRO A 43 19.74 3.98 -31.58
C PRO A 43 21.24 3.70 -31.68
N ASP A 44 21.97 3.99 -30.60
CA ASP A 44 23.37 3.62 -30.48
C ASP A 44 23.54 2.10 -30.67
N SER A 45 24.43 1.78 -31.58
CA SER A 45 24.84 0.45 -31.97
C SER A 45 25.54 -0.27 -30.81
N GLN A 46 25.15 -1.53 -30.67
CA GLN A 46 25.73 -2.51 -29.76
C GLN A 46 27.25 -2.61 -29.97
N ARG A 47 28.03 -2.40 -28.90
CA ARG A 47 29.40 -2.92 -28.81
C ARG A 47 29.39 -4.24 -28.05
N ALA A 48 29.89 -5.28 -28.71
CA ALA A 48 30.13 -6.60 -28.16
C ALA A 48 31.18 -6.58 -27.03
N PRO A 49 31.12 -7.51 -26.05
CA PRO A 49 32.21 -7.70 -25.11
C PRO A 49 33.24 -8.68 -25.70
N GLY A 50 34.48 -8.20 -25.85
CA GLY A 50 35.66 -9.06 -25.97
C GLY A 50 36.31 -9.23 -24.61
N GLY A 51 36.45 -10.48 -24.14
CA GLY A 51 37.52 -10.88 -23.21
C GLY A 51 38.88 -10.90 -23.94
N PRO A 52 40.03 -11.28 -23.32
CA PRO A 52 40.15 -12.42 -22.38
C PRO A 52 41.19 -12.25 -21.23
N GLY A 53 41.32 -13.31 -20.41
CA GLY A 53 42.49 -13.63 -19.57
C GLY A 53 42.33 -13.24 -18.09
N GLY A 54 42.37 -14.12 -17.08
CA GLY A 54 42.98 -15.44 -17.00
C GLY A 54 44.39 -15.35 -16.42
N GLN A 55 44.53 -15.18 -15.10
CA GLN A 55 45.72 -15.56 -14.35
C GLN A 55 45.36 -16.08 -12.96
N GLU A 56 46.02 -17.18 -12.62
CA GLU A 56 45.91 -18.04 -11.45
C GLU A 56 46.59 -17.41 -10.22
N GLU A 57 46.02 -17.58 -9.03
CA GLU A 57 46.72 -17.37 -7.76
C GLU A 57 47.19 -18.71 -7.18
N PRO A 58 48.44 -18.83 -6.67
CA PRO A 58 48.86 -19.96 -5.86
C PRO A 58 48.63 -19.71 -4.35
N PRO A 59 48.64 -20.77 -3.53
CA PRO A 59 48.18 -20.73 -2.14
C PRO A 59 49.29 -20.42 -1.13
N GLY A 60 48.88 -19.84 0.01
CA GLY A 60 49.36 -20.19 1.34
C GLY A 60 50.74 -19.69 1.78
N GLY A 61 50.74 -18.79 2.76
CA GLY A 61 51.94 -18.46 3.54
C GLY A 61 51.62 -17.70 4.83
N GLN A 62 51.60 -18.41 5.96
CA GLN A 62 51.67 -17.87 7.32
C GLN A 62 52.90 -16.94 7.48
N ARG A 63 52.72 -15.80 8.15
CA ARG A 63 53.79 -15.10 8.86
C ARG A 63 53.28 -14.45 10.15
N ASP A 64 53.74 -14.97 11.27
CA ASP A 64 53.99 -14.20 12.49
C ASP A 64 55.24 -13.33 12.28
N GLY A 65 55.32 -12.18 12.96
CA GLY A 65 56.59 -11.46 13.11
C GLY A 65 56.47 -9.94 13.17
N GLU A 66 56.57 -9.41 14.39
CA GLU A 66 56.82 -8.02 14.72
C GLU A 66 58.08 -7.45 14.03
N GLY A 67 58.09 -6.14 13.76
CA GLY A 67 59.31 -5.44 13.33
C GLY A 67 59.04 -3.99 12.93
N ALA A 68 59.28 -3.07 13.86
CA ALA A 68 59.33 -1.64 13.64
C ALA A 68 60.59 -1.21 12.87
N GLN A 69 60.43 -0.22 11.98
CA GLN A 69 61.37 0.83 11.51
C GLN A 69 60.83 1.33 10.15
N GLY A 70 60.51 2.60 9.95
CA GLY A 70 61.45 3.71 9.96
C GLY A 70 62.08 3.85 8.57
N GLY A 71 61.35 4.43 7.60
CA GLY A 71 61.84 4.59 6.23
C GLY A 71 61.07 5.66 5.46
N ALA A 72 61.80 6.70 5.05
CA ALA A 72 61.34 7.83 4.25
C ALA A 72 60.71 7.42 2.92
N VAL A 73 59.74 8.22 2.44
CA VAL A 73 59.21 8.13 1.07
C VAL A 73 59.45 9.46 0.35
N PRO A 74 59.90 9.43 -0.93
CA PRO A 74 60.25 10.60 -1.70
C PRO A 74 59.02 11.27 -2.29
N GLY A 75 59.19 12.54 -2.69
CA GLY A 75 58.16 13.32 -3.36
C GLY A 75 57.86 12.88 -4.80
N GLY A 76 56.81 13.51 -5.33
CA GLY A 76 56.62 13.71 -6.75
C GLY A 76 55.52 12.89 -7.41
N GLN A 77 54.27 13.35 -7.29
CA GLN A 77 53.36 13.39 -8.44
C GLN A 77 52.21 14.37 -8.16
N GLU A 78 52.39 15.60 -8.64
CA GLU A 78 51.31 16.55 -8.83
C GLU A 78 50.41 16.04 -9.95
N ASP A 79 49.24 15.52 -9.60
CA ASP A 79 48.15 15.36 -10.56
C ASP A 79 47.62 16.74 -10.91
N LYS A 80 47.90 17.14 -12.14
CA LYS A 80 47.38 18.33 -12.80
C LYS A 80 45.85 18.31 -12.73
N LEU A 81 45.31 19.24 -11.94
CA LEU A 81 43.95 19.72 -12.03
C LEU A 81 43.75 20.28 -13.44
N VAL A 82 43.14 19.48 -14.32
CA VAL A 82 42.74 19.95 -15.65
C VAL A 82 41.57 20.91 -15.46
N ASP A 83 41.81 22.15 -15.86
CA ASP A 83 40.83 23.23 -15.93
C ASP A 83 39.59 22.78 -16.70
N ALA A 84 38.50 22.58 -15.97
CA ALA A 84 37.18 22.37 -16.56
C ALA A 84 36.55 23.73 -16.87
N SER A 85 37.11 24.47 -17.83
CA SER A 85 36.37 25.48 -18.58
C SER A 85 35.43 24.78 -19.58
N GLY A 86 34.59 23.89 -19.05
CA GLY A 86 33.59 23.15 -19.80
C GLY A 86 32.34 24.01 -19.87
N SER A 87 32.09 24.58 -21.05
CA SER A 87 30.83 25.19 -21.48
C SER A 87 29.64 24.55 -20.76
N ALA A 88 29.07 25.30 -19.81
CA ALA A 88 27.90 24.90 -19.05
C ALA A 88 26.71 24.81 -20.02
N THR A 89 26.59 23.68 -20.71
CA THR A 89 25.35 23.28 -21.35
C THR A 89 24.33 23.16 -20.22
N ARG A 90 23.57 24.25 -20.04
CA ARG A 90 22.47 24.39 -19.09
C ARG A 90 21.54 23.21 -19.33
N ARG A 91 21.69 22.14 -18.55
CA ARG A 91 20.84 20.95 -18.62
C ARG A 91 19.41 21.45 -18.44
N GLN A 92 18.59 21.29 -19.49
CA GLN A 92 17.16 21.53 -19.40
C GLN A 92 16.62 20.54 -18.36
N ARG A 93 16.39 21.04 -17.15
CA ARG A 93 15.55 20.34 -16.16
C ARG A 93 14.24 20.01 -16.85
N LEU A 94 13.62 18.88 -16.48
CA LEU A 94 12.26 18.53 -16.89
C LEU A 94 11.22 19.66 -16.62
N GLY A 95 11.58 20.70 -15.84
CA GLY A 95 10.73 21.84 -15.48
C GLY A 95 10.96 23.16 -16.23
N HIS A 96 11.95 23.32 -17.12
CA HIS A 96 12.23 24.67 -17.68
C HIS A 96 11.18 25.15 -18.72
N GLU A 97 10.32 24.27 -19.23
CA GLU A 97 9.22 24.61 -20.14
C GLU A 97 7.90 24.99 -19.44
N LEU A 98 7.78 24.82 -18.12
CA LEU A 98 6.49 25.00 -17.43
C LEU A 98 6.34 26.33 -16.69
N LEU A 99 7.31 27.25 -16.79
CA LEU A 99 7.46 28.52 -16.04
C LEU A 99 6.32 29.57 -16.19
N LEU A 100 5.12 29.18 -16.61
CA LEU A 100 3.97 30.05 -16.88
C LEU A 100 2.72 29.80 -16.00
N GLY A 101 2.78 28.99 -14.93
CA GLY A 101 1.62 28.77 -14.04
C GLY A 101 1.67 27.50 -13.18
N LEU A 102 2.88 27.20 -12.71
CA LEU A 102 3.48 25.90 -12.42
C LEU A 102 2.75 25.00 -11.41
N ARG A 103 2.03 24.00 -11.90
CA ARG A 103 1.72 22.81 -11.10
C ARG A 103 3.01 21.99 -10.91
N PRO A 104 3.26 21.41 -9.71
CA PRO A 104 4.38 20.50 -9.50
C PRO A 104 4.38 19.38 -10.56
N CYS A 105 5.53 19.17 -11.21
CA CYS A 105 5.73 18.03 -12.11
C CYS A 105 5.78 16.75 -11.27
N ILE A 106 5.01 15.72 -11.65
CA ILE A 106 5.05 14.43 -10.96
C ILE A 106 5.62 13.38 -11.91
N ALA A 107 6.85 12.93 -11.62
CA ALA A 107 7.48 11.81 -12.30
C ALA A 107 7.19 10.51 -11.55
N VAL A 108 6.65 9.50 -12.24
CA VAL A 108 6.41 8.18 -11.65
C VAL A 108 7.34 7.18 -12.32
N VAL A 109 8.03 6.39 -11.51
CA VAL A 109 8.93 5.31 -11.95
C VAL A 109 8.55 4.00 -11.26
N ALA A 110 8.84 2.88 -11.92
CA ALA A 110 8.61 1.56 -11.34
C ALA A 110 9.83 1.10 -10.51
N GLU A 111 11.04 1.34 -11.02
CA GLU A 111 12.24 0.71 -10.49
C GLU A 111 13.09 1.62 -9.59
N THR A 112 13.77 1.02 -8.61
CA THR A 112 14.77 1.68 -7.76
C THR A 112 15.90 2.32 -8.58
N ARG A 113 16.33 1.66 -9.66
CA ARG A 113 17.42 2.15 -10.52
C ARG A 113 17.05 3.48 -11.17
N GLU A 114 15.85 3.55 -11.75
CA GLU A 114 15.31 4.77 -12.38
C GLU A 114 15.10 5.88 -11.35
N PHE A 115 14.55 5.55 -10.18
CA PHE A 115 14.35 6.48 -9.07
C PHE A 115 15.65 7.20 -8.68
N ARG A 116 16.73 6.43 -8.46
CA ARG A 116 18.06 6.99 -8.17
C ARG A 116 18.69 7.68 -9.37
N GLN A 117 18.32 7.31 -10.60
CA GLN A 117 18.82 7.99 -11.79
C GLN A 117 18.21 9.38 -11.91
N ILE A 118 16.92 9.53 -11.63
CA ILE A 118 16.24 10.85 -11.57
C ILE A 118 16.87 11.70 -10.46
N ALA A 119 17.12 11.15 -9.27
CA ALA A 119 17.83 11.84 -8.20
C ALA A 119 19.18 12.44 -8.64
N ARG A 120 19.96 11.73 -9.47
CA ARG A 120 21.25 12.24 -9.99
C ARG A 120 21.11 13.30 -11.08
N LYS A 121 20.03 13.25 -11.85
CA LYS A 121 19.87 14.04 -13.08
C LYS A 121 19.11 15.34 -12.84
N GLU A 122 18.03 15.27 -12.07
CA GLU A 122 17.06 16.37 -11.93
C GLU A 122 17.30 17.24 -10.69
N VAL A 123 18.00 16.73 -9.67
CA VAL A 123 18.33 17.47 -8.45
C VAL A 123 19.63 18.26 -8.67
N SER A 124 19.65 19.53 -8.27
CA SER A 124 20.85 20.36 -8.24
C SER A 124 21.07 21.06 -6.90
N GLY A 125 22.20 21.75 -6.77
CA GLY A 125 22.65 22.39 -5.53
C GLY A 125 21.80 23.54 -5.01
N SER A 126 20.68 23.87 -5.67
CA SER A 126 19.70 24.85 -5.21
C SER A 126 18.43 24.20 -4.66
N ASP A 127 18.29 22.87 -4.75
CA ASP A 127 17.07 22.18 -4.34
C ASP A 127 17.11 21.84 -2.85
N HIS A 128 15.96 22.00 -2.21
CA HIS A 128 15.71 21.55 -0.86
C HIS A 128 14.78 20.34 -0.97
N VAL A 129 15.30 19.18 -0.59
CA VAL A 129 14.65 17.90 -0.85
C VAL A 129 14.10 17.29 0.42
N ILE A 130 12.86 16.82 0.34
CA ILE A 130 12.29 15.89 1.30
C ILE A 130 12.17 14.51 0.64
N GLU A 131 12.63 13.47 1.31
CA GLU A 131 12.38 12.08 0.92
C GLU A 131 11.45 11.40 1.92
N VAL A 132 10.40 10.74 1.44
CA VAL A 132 9.46 9.95 2.24
C VAL A 132 9.58 8.48 1.84
N GLY A 133 10.00 7.64 2.80
CA GLY A 133 10.32 6.22 2.59
C GLY A 133 11.78 6.00 2.24
N SER A 134 12.71 6.55 3.04
CA SER A 134 14.15 6.47 2.74
C SER A 134 14.76 5.06 2.81
N CYS A 135 14.08 4.11 3.46
CA CYS A 135 14.53 2.74 3.68
C CYS A 135 15.95 2.74 4.25
N LYS A 136 16.92 2.15 3.55
CA LYS A 136 18.33 2.10 3.96
C LYS A 136 19.16 3.35 3.62
N GLY A 137 18.53 4.45 3.21
CA GLY A 137 19.19 5.74 2.99
C GLY A 137 20.03 5.86 1.72
N HIS A 138 20.12 4.82 0.87
CA HIS A 138 20.96 4.87 -0.35
C HIS A 138 20.51 5.91 -1.38
N CYS A 139 19.20 6.10 -1.55
CA CYS A 139 18.69 7.16 -2.42
C CYS A 139 18.93 8.53 -1.77
N THR A 140 18.71 8.64 -0.46
CA THR A 140 19.02 9.84 0.33
C THR A 140 20.47 10.29 0.17
N ALA A 141 21.42 9.37 0.20
CA ALA A 141 22.83 9.68 -0.02
C ALA A 141 23.10 10.28 -1.41
N VAL A 142 22.40 9.80 -2.43
CA VAL A 142 22.46 10.36 -3.80
C VAL A 142 21.86 11.77 -3.83
N LEU A 143 20.73 11.99 -3.16
CA LEU A 143 20.09 13.30 -3.05
C LEU A 143 20.99 14.29 -2.30
N HIS A 144 21.58 13.87 -1.19
CA HIS A 144 22.44 14.69 -0.33
C HIS A 144 23.70 15.17 -1.04
N ALA A 145 24.27 14.35 -1.92
CA ALA A 145 25.43 14.73 -2.73
C ALA A 145 25.10 15.78 -3.82
N ARG A 146 23.83 16.15 -4.00
CA ARG A 146 23.37 17.02 -5.10
C ARG A 146 22.58 18.22 -4.64
N ALA A 147 21.74 18.06 -3.62
CA ALA A 147 20.83 19.09 -3.13
C ALA A 147 21.52 20.10 -2.22
N ALA A 148 20.90 21.27 -2.03
CA ALA A 148 21.28 22.23 -1.00
C ALA A 148 21.04 21.66 0.41
N SER A 149 19.94 20.94 0.59
CA SER A 149 19.62 20.23 1.84
C SER A 149 18.73 19.02 1.58
N VAL A 150 18.85 18.00 2.43
CA VAL A 150 17.99 16.81 2.38
C VAL A 150 17.52 16.44 3.78
N THR A 151 16.22 16.23 3.94
CA THR A 151 15.64 15.55 5.11
C THR A 151 14.93 14.30 4.64
N ALA A 152 15.32 13.15 5.21
CA ALA A 152 14.73 11.87 4.89
C ALA A 152 13.85 11.35 6.02
N PHE A 153 12.70 10.83 5.62
CA PHE A 153 11.73 10.23 6.52
C PHE A 153 11.57 8.75 6.24
N ASP A 154 11.49 7.97 7.30
CA ASP A 154 11.01 6.60 7.24
C ASP A 154 10.09 6.33 8.41
N VAL A 155 9.23 5.34 8.23
CA VAL A 155 8.32 4.89 9.26
C VAL A 155 9.02 3.79 10.09
N SER A 156 9.88 2.96 9.49
CA SER A 156 10.65 1.92 10.19
C SER A 156 11.81 2.52 11.00
N LEU A 157 11.72 2.44 12.33
CA LEU A 157 12.81 2.85 13.22
C LEU A 157 14.11 2.06 12.98
N SER A 158 14.01 0.79 12.59
CA SER A 158 15.18 -0.03 12.25
C SER A 158 15.91 0.49 11.00
N ASN A 159 15.15 0.91 9.97
CA ASN A 159 15.69 1.53 8.76
C ASN A 159 16.36 2.88 9.07
N LEU A 160 15.75 3.69 9.94
CA LEU A 160 16.33 4.95 10.39
C LEU A 160 17.65 4.72 11.13
N ALA A 161 17.71 3.78 12.07
CA ALA A 161 18.92 3.45 12.81
C ALA A 161 20.04 2.91 11.88
N GLU A 162 19.70 2.08 10.89
CA GLU A 162 20.66 1.63 9.86
C GLU A 162 21.15 2.79 9.00
N SER A 163 20.26 3.68 8.57
CA SER A 163 20.59 4.84 7.73
C SER A 163 21.45 5.86 8.46
N GLN A 164 21.14 6.18 9.72
CA GLN A 164 21.92 7.09 10.55
C GLN A 164 23.34 6.56 10.80
N ARG A 165 23.51 5.25 11.00
CA ARG A 165 24.83 4.62 11.11
C ARG A 165 25.60 4.68 9.80
N SER A 166 24.92 4.42 8.68
CA SER A 166 25.55 4.35 7.35
C SER A 166 25.88 5.73 6.78
N PHE A 167 25.11 6.75 7.15
CA PHE A 167 25.21 8.11 6.61
C PHE A 167 25.04 9.16 7.73
N PRO A 168 26.02 9.28 8.66
CA PRO A 168 25.88 10.11 9.87
C PRO A 168 25.77 11.62 9.60
N GLY A 169 26.10 12.09 8.40
CA GLY A 169 25.94 13.50 8.00
C GLY A 169 24.56 13.85 7.44
N ILE A 170 23.65 12.88 7.32
CA ILE A 170 22.33 13.08 6.71
C ILE A 170 21.24 13.07 7.79
N LYS A 171 20.29 13.99 7.70
CA LYS A 171 19.14 14.06 8.62
C LYS A 171 18.10 13.00 8.27
N PHE A 172 17.99 11.97 9.11
CA PHE A 172 16.95 10.95 9.06
C PHE A 172 16.03 11.05 10.26
N GLU A 173 14.72 11.04 10.02
CA GLU A 173 13.71 11.20 11.05
C GLU A 173 12.51 10.28 10.85
N PHE A 174 11.83 10.01 11.95
CA PHE A 174 10.55 9.30 11.90
C PHE A 174 9.44 10.24 11.46
N LEU A 175 8.67 9.82 10.45
CA LEU A 175 7.42 10.47 10.07
C LEU A 175 6.53 9.46 9.34
N ASP A 176 5.30 9.30 9.81
CA ASP A 176 4.24 8.69 9.03
C ASP A 176 3.42 9.78 8.33
N ILE A 177 3.54 9.90 7.01
CA ILE A 177 2.89 10.95 6.23
C ILE A 177 1.35 10.86 6.26
N PHE A 178 0.79 9.68 6.55
CA PHE A 178 -0.66 9.48 6.60
C PHE A 178 -1.23 9.78 7.98
N GLU A 179 -0.51 9.42 9.04
CA GLU A 179 -0.96 9.68 10.41
C GLU A 179 -0.63 11.11 10.86
N GLU A 180 0.51 11.67 10.44
CA GLU A 180 1.06 12.90 11.00
C GLU A 180 1.50 13.95 9.94
N PRO A 181 0.70 14.25 8.89
CA PRO A 181 1.11 15.18 7.84
C PRO A 181 1.38 16.61 8.35
N GLN A 182 0.77 17.01 9.47
CA GLN A 182 1.00 18.31 10.12
C GLN A 182 2.44 18.43 10.63
N LYS A 183 3.02 17.35 11.16
CA LYS A 183 4.43 17.35 11.61
C LYS A 183 5.37 17.66 10.46
N LEU A 184 5.07 17.22 9.24
CA LEU A 184 5.86 17.60 8.07
C LEU A 184 5.70 19.08 7.74
N ARG A 185 4.46 19.57 7.71
CA ARG A 185 4.15 20.98 7.40
C ARG A 185 4.82 21.96 8.36
N GLU A 186 4.86 21.64 9.65
CA GLU A 186 5.37 22.51 10.71
C GLU A 186 6.90 22.59 10.74
N ARG A 187 7.60 21.80 9.91
CA ARG A 187 9.06 21.81 9.86
C ARG A 187 9.60 23.04 9.14
N PRO A 188 10.67 23.66 9.66
CA PRO A 188 11.35 24.76 8.96
C PRO A 188 11.77 24.39 7.53
N GLU A 189 12.26 23.16 7.33
CA GLU A 189 12.69 22.65 6.01
C GLU A 189 11.53 22.52 5.01
N ALA A 190 10.31 22.34 5.51
CA ALA A 190 9.12 22.24 4.68
C ALA A 190 8.75 23.56 4.01
N VAL A 191 9.24 24.70 4.49
CA VAL A 191 8.97 26.03 3.89
C VAL A 191 9.81 26.24 2.63
N SER A 192 11.06 25.77 2.61
CA SER A 192 11.97 25.92 1.47
C SER A 192 11.96 24.72 0.52
N CYS A 193 11.38 23.58 0.94
CA CYS A 193 11.37 22.35 0.14
C CYS A 193 10.67 22.54 -1.21
N ASN A 194 11.41 22.36 -2.29
CA ASN A 194 10.91 22.50 -3.66
C ASN A 194 10.92 21.17 -4.43
N VAL A 195 11.49 20.10 -3.88
CA VAL A 195 11.53 18.76 -4.49
C VAL A 195 11.16 17.69 -3.47
N ALA A 196 10.29 16.76 -3.85
CA ALA A 196 9.94 15.61 -3.03
C ALA A 196 10.25 14.28 -3.74
N PHE A 197 10.85 13.34 -3.01
CA PHE A 197 11.00 11.95 -3.42
C PHE A 197 10.12 11.06 -2.55
N LEU A 198 9.33 10.18 -3.16
CA LEU A 198 8.34 9.35 -2.49
C LEU A 198 8.54 7.87 -2.87
N ASP A 199 9.05 7.07 -1.94
CA ASP A 199 9.20 5.62 -2.07
C ASP A 199 8.44 4.90 -0.93
N ILE A 200 7.12 4.98 -0.98
CA ILE A 200 6.23 4.24 -0.08
C ILE A 200 5.72 2.94 -0.74
N GLY A 201 6.29 2.57 -1.89
CA GLY A 201 5.69 1.70 -2.91
C GLY A 201 5.94 0.20 -2.76
N GLY A 202 6.08 -0.35 -1.56
CA GLY A 202 6.10 -1.80 -1.34
C GLY A 202 4.72 -2.42 -1.62
N ASP A 203 3.86 -2.47 -0.60
CA ASP A 203 2.52 -3.07 -0.70
C ASP A 203 1.39 -2.03 -0.78
N ARG A 204 1.73 -0.78 -1.11
CA ARG A 204 0.76 0.33 -1.09
C ARG A 204 -0.03 0.36 -2.39
N GLN A 205 -1.35 0.41 -2.24
CA GLN A 205 -2.27 0.51 -3.36
C GLN A 205 -2.16 1.87 -4.05
N VAL A 206 -2.45 1.91 -5.36
CA VAL A 206 -2.47 3.12 -6.19
C VAL A 206 -3.15 4.33 -5.52
N ASN A 207 -4.29 4.13 -4.85
CA ASN A 207 -5.02 5.20 -4.17
C ASN A 207 -4.24 5.79 -2.99
N GLN A 208 -3.51 4.98 -2.23
CA GLN A 208 -2.69 5.45 -1.11
C GLN A 208 -1.47 6.23 -1.61
N VAL A 209 -0.87 5.78 -2.70
CA VAL A 209 0.24 6.52 -3.33
C VAL A 209 -0.23 7.88 -3.83
N VAL A 210 -1.37 7.94 -4.50
CA VAL A 210 -1.96 9.22 -4.93
C VAL A 210 -2.36 10.10 -3.75
N GLU A 211 -2.90 9.53 -2.68
CA GLU A 211 -3.20 10.27 -1.46
C GLU A 211 -1.94 10.92 -0.86
N ALA A 212 -0.83 10.18 -0.77
CA ALA A 212 0.45 10.73 -0.31
C ALA A 212 0.94 11.87 -1.21
N ILE A 213 0.83 11.74 -2.53
CA ILE A 213 1.16 12.81 -3.49
C ILE A 213 0.31 14.06 -3.22
N GLU A 214 -1.00 13.91 -2.99
CA GLU A 214 -1.91 15.02 -2.71
C GLU A 214 -1.66 15.64 -1.33
N LEU A 215 -1.33 14.84 -0.32
CA LEU A 215 -0.91 15.33 1.01
C LEU A 215 0.35 16.19 0.89
N LEU A 216 1.37 15.73 0.15
CA LEU A 216 2.58 16.51 -0.08
C LEU A 216 2.27 17.81 -0.81
N ARG A 217 1.61 17.76 -1.97
CA ARG A 217 1.40 18.93 -2.83
C ARG A 217 0.43 19.96 -2.28
N ARG A 218 -0.68 19.53 -1.68
CA ARG A 218 -1.75 20.45 -1.26
C ARG A 218 -1.68 20.83 0.19
N LYS A 219 -1.13 19.95 1.04
CA LYS A 219 -1.17 20.14 2.49
C LYS A 219 0.20 20.47 3.06
N CYS A 220 1.24 19.72 2.70
CA CYS A 220 2.50 19.80 3.43
C CYS A 220 3.48 20.79 2.78
N LEU A 221 3.59 20.77 1.45
CA LEU A 221 4.65 21.40 0.67
C LEU A 221 4.06 22.08 -0.59
N PRO A 222 3.32 23.20 -0.44
CA PRO A 222 2.62 23.86 -1.55
C PRO A 222 3.54 24.41 -2.66
N GLN A 223 4.82 24.66 -2.35
CA GLN A 223 5.83 25.21 -3.26
C GLN A 223 6.63 24.14 -4.04
N LEU A 224 6.22 22.87 -3.96
CA LEU A 224 6.87 21.80 -4.73
C LEU A 224 6.89 22.11 -6.23
N GLN A 225 8.04 21.91 -6.86
CA GLN A 225 8.23 22.00 -8.30
C GLN A 225 8.32 20.61 -8.94
N LEU A 226 8.86 19.65 -8.20
CA LEU A 226 9.04 18.26 -8.63
C LEU A 226 8.63 17.28 -7.52
N VAL A 227 7.87 16.26 -7.90
CA VAL A 227 7.60 15.07 -7.08
C VAL A 227 8.01 13.84 -7.87
N VAL A 228 8.94 13.06 -7.34
CA VAL A 228 9.36 11.79 -7.94
C VAL A 228 8.78 10.66 -7.10
N VAL A 229 8.06 9.75 -7.72
CA VAL A 229 7.31 8.69 -7.04
C VAL A 229 7.79 7.35 -7.56
N LYS A 230 8.23 6.48 -6.67
CA LYS A 230 8.49 5.07 -6.98
C LYS A 230 7.28 4.22 -6.59
N SER A 231 6.63 3.63 -7.59
CA SER A 231 5.52 2.70 -7.39
C SER A 231 5.25 1.92 -8.67
N GLU A 232 5.47 0.60 -8.62
CA GLU A 232 5.19 -0.30 -9.73
C GLU A 232 3.70 -0.29 -10.09
N GLU A 233 2.82 -0.36 -9.09
CA GLU A 233 1.37 -0.35 -9.31
C GLU A 233 0.88 0.95 -9.95
N LEU A 234 1.33 2.11 -9.45
CA LEU A 234 0.93 3.40 -10.02
C LEU A 234 1.48 3.56 -11.45
N TYR A 235 2.73 3.14 -11.67
CA TYR A 235 3.34 3.16 -13.00
C TYR A 235 2.54 2.31 -14.00
N ALA A 236 2.21 1.07 -13.64
CA ALA A 236 1.41 0.18 -14.47
C ALA A 236 -0.01 0.74 -14.71
N ALA A 237 -0.64 1.30 -13.68
CA ALA A 237 -1.95 1.93 -13.79
C ALA A 237 -1.95 3.16 -14.71
N MET A 238 -0.89 3.98 -14.66
CA MET A 238 -0.69 5.10 -15.58
C MET A 238 -0.49 4.64 -17.03
N ALA A 239 0.30 3.60 -17.25
CA ALA A 239 0.49 3.02 -18.57
C ALA A 239 -0.81 2.45 -19.15
N ALA A 240 -1.65 1.82 -18.33
CA ALA A 240 -2.99 1.38 -18.73
C ALA A 240 -3.92 2.55 -19.03
N TRP A 241 -3.91 3.59 -18.19
CA TRP A 241 -4.74 4.78 -18.35
C TRP A 241 -4.40 5.57 -19.64
N ARG A 242 -3.12 5.65 -20.01
CA ARG A 242 -2.67 6.32 -21.24
C ARG A 242 -3.07 5.61 -22.52
N ARG A 243 -3.16 4.27 -22.52
CA ARG A 243 -3.56 3.49 -23.72
C ARG A 243 -4.95 3.83 -24.26
N GLY A 244 -5.81 4.45 -23.43
CA GLY A 244 -7.15 4.90 -23.85
C GLY A 244 -7.23 6.36 -24.28
N ARG A 245 -6.11 7.08 -24.41
CA ARG A 245 -6.08 8.51 -24.74
C ARG A 245 -5.11 8.78 -25.90
N PRO A 246 -5.41 9.74 -26.80
CA PRO A 246 -4.44 10.18 -27.79
C PRO A 246 -3.19 10.68 -27.06
N ALA A 247 -2.02 10.24 -27.54
CA ALA A 247 -0.75 10.64 -26.94
C ALA A 247 -0.57 12.15 -27.12
N ILE A 248 -0.64 12.89 -26.02
CA ILE A 248 -0.20 14.28 -26.01
C ILE A 248 1.33 14.24 -25.96
N ALA A 249 1.98 14.62 -27.06
CA ALA A 249 3.42 14.62 -27.16
C ALA A 249 4.04 15.41 -25.99
N GLY A 250 4.98 14.79 -25.28
CA GLY A 250 5.68 15.41 -24.14
C GLY A 250 5.07 15.14 -22.76
N GLU A 251 3.87 14.56 -22.65
CA GLU A 251 3.22 14.35 -21.34
C GLU A 251 3.80 13.13 -20.58
N ARG A 252 4.98 13.30 -19.96
CA ARG A 252 5.64 12.22 -19.21
C ARG A 252 5.15 12.06 -17.77
N GLY A 253 4.55 13.09 -17.19
CA GLY A 253 4.16 13.11 -15.76
C GLY A 253 2.68 12.86 -15.44
N LEU A 254 2.37 12.74 -14.15
CA LEU A 254 1.01 12.68 -13.60
C LEU A 254 0.52 14.10 -13.26
N GLN A 255 -0.16 14.78 -14.18
CA GLN A 255 -0.53 16.19 -13.99
C GLN A 255 -1.64 16.40 -12.94
N ALA A 256 -2.64 15.50 -12.91
CA ALA A 256 -3.83 15.62 -12.08
C ALA A 256 -4.12 14.30 -11.34
N PRO A 257 -3.49 14.05 -10.18
CA PRO A 257 -3.63 12.78 -9.45
C PRO A 257 -5.10 12.45 -9.09
N GLY A 258 -5.87 13.44 -8.61
CA GLY A 258 -7.30 13.27 -8.37
C GLY A 258 -8.12 12.87 -9.61
N ALA A 259 -7.84 13.47 -10.77
CA ALA A 259 -8.52 13.13 -12.03
C ALA A 259 -8.12 11.74 -12.54
N PHE A 260 -6.85 11.36 -12.36
CA PHE A 260 -6.36 10.02 -12.66
C PHE A 260 -7.09 8.96 -11.83
N LEU A 261 -7.21 9.16 -10.51
CA LEU A 261 -7.99 8.25 -9.66
C LEU A 261 -9.45 8.19 -10.10
N ALA A 262 -10.10 9.34 -10.31
CA ALA A 262 -11.49 9.37 -10.76
C ALA A 262 -11.68 8.58 -12.06
N GLY A 263 -10.74 8.71 -13.00
CA GLY A 263 -10.72 7.96 -14.26
C GLY A 263 -10.56 6.45 -14.07
N LEU A 264 -9.65 6.00 -13.19
CA LEU A 264 -9.50 4.57 -12.87
C LEU A 264 -10.79 3.97 -12.31
N VAL A 265 -11.46 4.69 -11.41
CA VAL A 265 -12.69 4.17 -10.81
C VAL A 265 -13.88 4.22 -11.78
N ALA A 266 -13.93 5.23 -12.66
CA ALA A 266 -14.93 5.30 -13.73
C ALA A 266 -14.74 4.18 -14.77
N GLY A 267 -13.49 3.89 -15.18
CA GLY A 267 -13.16 2.77 -16.08
C GLY A 267 -13.52 1.41 -15.47
N SER A 268 -13.32 1.27 -14.16
CA SER A 268 -13.74 0.07 -13.41
C SER A 268 -15.26 -0.08 -13.29
N SER A 269 -16.05 0.93 -13.67
CA SER A 269 -17.51 0.88 -13.59
C SER A 269 -18.16 0.33 -14.87
N LYS A 270 -17.42 0.30 -16.01
CA LYS A 270 -17.89 -0.30 -17.27
C LYS A 270 -17.63 -1.82 -17.35
N GLY A 271 -16.82 -2.37 -16.45
CA GLY A 271 -16.86 -3.79 -16.07
C GLY A 271 -17.56 -3.89 -14.72
N GLY A 272 -18.81 -4.35 -14.70
CA GLY A 272 -19.66 -4.28 -13.51
C GLY A 272 -19.03 -4.84 -12.23
N ARG A 273 -19.33 -4.14 -11.12
CA ARG A 273 -19.11 -4.51 -9.69
C ARG A 273 -17.70 -4.29 -9.15
N GLY A 274 -17.47 -3.13 -8.53
CA GLY A 274 -16.24 -2.91 -7.76
C GLY A 274 -16.13 -1.57 -7.06
N ARG A 275 -17.19 -1.07 -6.40
CA ARG A 275 -17.13 0.21 -5.67
C ARG A 275 -17.92 0.08 -4.36
N LYS A 276 -17.24 -0.24 -3.24
CA LYS A 276 -17.66 0.08 -1.84
C LYS A 276 -16.73 -0.43 -0.70
N THR A 277 -15.47 -0.82 -0.93
CA THR A 277 -14.76 -1.66 0.08
C THR A 277 -13.65 -0.98 0.90
N LEU A 278 -13.06 0.15 0.49
CA LEU A 278 -11.80 0.59 1.12
C LEU A 278 -11.91 1.46 2.38
N GLN A 279 -13.07 2.07 2.68
CA GLN A 279 -13.25 2.85 3.92
C GLN A 279 -13.76 2.01 5.11
N ARG A 280 -13.89 0.68 4.91
CA ARG A 280 -14.61 -0.23 5.82
C ARG A 280 -13.74 -1.34 6.43
N GLN A 281 -12.42 -1.29 6.29
CA GLN A 281 -11.59 -2.46 6.61
C GLN A 281 -10.81 -2.38 7.93
N ALA A 282 -10.43 -1.18 8.41
CA ALA A 282 -9.81 -1.02 9.74
C ALA A 282 -10.81 -0.60 10.83
N ALA A 283 -11.96 -0.04 10.46
CA ALA A 283 -12.99 0.41 11.40
C ALA A 283 -14.10 -0.62 11.66
N ARG A 284 -14.10 -1.78 10.98
CA ARG A 284 -15.26 -2.69 10.92
C ARG A 284 -15.05 -4.03 11.61
N CYS A 285 -13.81 -4.39 11.95
CA CYS A 285 -13.54 -5.41 12.98
C CYS A 285 -13.80 -4.86 14.40
N THR A 286 -13.95 -3.53 14.57
CA THR A 286 -14.16 -2.91 15.90
C THR A 286 -15.48 -2.14 16.02
N ARG A 287 -16.25 -1.94 14.94
CA ARG A 287 -17.60 -1.29 14.97
C ARG A 287 -18.76 -2.23 14.64
N ALA A 288 -18.56 -3.54 14.76
CA ALA A 288 -19.64 -4.52 14.82
C ALA A 288 -19.71 -5.25 16.17
N ALA A 289 -19.00 -4.77 17.20
CA ALA A 289 -19.16 -5.18 18.60
C ALA A 289 -20.03 -4.20 19.41
N GLY A 290 -20.75 -3.30 18.72
CA GLY A 290 -21.68 -2.35 19.33
C GLY A 290 -23.10 -2.59 18.82
N VAL A 291 -23.97 -3.00 19.74
CA VAL A 291 -25.42 -3.26 19.58
C VAL A 291 -25.78 -4.61 18.96
N LEU A 292 -25.62 -5.67 19.75
CA LEU A 292 -26.57 -6.80 19.78
C LEU A 292 -26.66 -7.32 21.21
N ARG A 293 -27.77 -7.01 21.89
CA ARG A 293 -28.37 -7.91 22.88
C ARG A 293 -29.75 -8.24 22.34
N ALA A 294 -30.03 -9.52 22.14
CA ALA A 294 -31.38 -10.03 21.97
C ALA A 294 -31.40 -11.52 22.41
N PRO A 295 -32.56 -12.01 22.88
CA PRO A 295 -32.64 -12.94 24.00
C PRO A 295 -32.54 -14.41 23.60
N GLU A 296 -32.31 -15.23 24.63
CA GLU A 296 -32.43 -16.69 24.65
C GLU A 296 -33.76 -17.15 24.02
N THR A 297 -33.66 -17.96 22.97
CA THR A 297 -34.63 -19.04 22.71
C THR A 297 -33.95 -20.17 21.95
N ASP A 298 -34.09 -21.38 22.48
CA ASP A 298 -33.75 -22.67 21.87
C ASP A 298 -34.58 -22.95 20.60
N GLY A 299 -34.28 -22.23 19.52
CA GLY A 299 -34.82 -22.47 18.19
C GLY A 299 -33.67 -22.52 17.20
N VAL A 300 -33.14 -23.71 16.93
CA VAL A 300 -32.11 -23.91 15.89
C VAL A 300 -32.71 -23.44 14.56
N VAL A 301 -32.31 -22.27 14.11
CA VAL A 301 -32.68 -21.76 12.78
C VAL A 301 -31.91 -22.62 11.77
N SER A 302 -32.61 -23.54 11.11
CA SER A 302 -32.08 -24.28 9.98
C SER A 302 -32.04 -23.36 8.76
N PHE A 303 -30.86 -23.17 8.18
CA PHE A 303 -30.68 -22.36 6.97
C PHE A 303 -30.90 -23.22 5.72
N LEU A 304 -31.53 -22.64 4.70
CA LEU A 304 -31.52 -23.29 3.40
C LEU A 304 -30.14 -23.11 2.78
N ARG A 305 -29.60 -24.19 2.21
CA ARG A 305 -28.31 -24.20 1.50
C ARG A 305 -28.15 -23.03 0.52
N GLU A 306 -29.21 -22.75 -0.24
CA GLU A 306 -29.26 -21.68 -1.24
C GLU A 306 -29.01 -20.29 -0.63
N GLU A 307 -29.43 -20.07 0.62
CA GLU A 307 -29.22 -18.80 1.33
C GLU A 307 -27.75 -18.62 1.69
N VAL A 308 -27.09 -19.69 2.15
CA VAL A 308 -25.65 -19.70 2.48
C VAL A 308 -24.81 -19.56 1.22
N GLU A 309 -25.16 -20.26 0.13
CA GLU A 309 -24.49 -20.14 -1.17
C GLU A 309 -24.65 -18.74 -1.77
N ALA A 310 -25.85 -18.14 -1.67
CA ALA A 310 -26.09 -16.76 -2.10
C ALA A 310 -25.30 -15.74 -1.28
N ALA A 311 -24.92 -16.09 -0.05
CA ALA A 311 -24.12 -15.28 0.84
C ALA A 311 -22.62 -15.33 0.57
N LEU A 312 -22.15 -16.37 -0.12
CA LEU A 312 -20.75 -16.53 -0.42
C LEU A 312 -20.24 -15.34 -1.26
N PRO A 313 -18.97 -14.93 -1.05
CA PRO A 313 -18.39 -13.89 -1.89
C PRO A 313 -18.39 -14.32 -3.36
N GLN A 314 -19.13 -13.59 -4.20
CA GLN A 314 -19.11 -13.79 -5.64
C GLN A 314 -17.83 -13.19 -6.24
N GLY A 315 -16.91 -14.08 -6.67
CA GLY A 315 -15.66 -13.71 -7.31
C GLY A 315 -14.43 -13.72 -6.38
N PRO A 316 -13.29 -13.19 -6.84
CA PRO A 316 -12.03 -13.27 -6.09
C PRO A 316 -12.12 -12.48 -4.79
N SER A 317 -12.24 -13.21 -3.68
CA SER A 317 -12.14 -12.58 -2.36
C SER A 317 -10.72 -12.07 -2.18
N ARG A 318 -10.58 -10.74 -2.10
CA ARG A 318 -9.28 -10.08 -1.89
C ARG A 318 -8.77 -10.23 -0.46
N MET A 319 -9.57 -10.81 0.43
CA MET A 319 -9.29 -10.89 1.86
C MET A 319 -9.69 -12.25 2.41
N GLY A 320 -8.82 -12.83 3.23
CA GLY A 320 -9.24 -13.86 4.18
C GLY A 320 -9.98 -13.24 5.37
N GLY A 321 -10.70 -14.08 6.10
CA GLY A 321 -11.44 -13.75 7.29
C GLY A 321 -12.78 -14.49 7.38
N PHE A 322 -13.58 -14.05 8.34
CA PHE A 322 -14.95 -14.52 8.56
C PHE A 322 -15.89 -13.77 7.61
N HIS A 323 -16.68 -14.51 6.83
CA HIS A 323 -17.70 -13.94 5.97
C HIS A 323 -19.05 -13.99 6.66
N PHE A 324 -19.70 -12.83 6.79
CA PHE A 324 -20.97 -12.69 7.49
C PHE A 324 -22.11 -12.39 6.53
N GLN A 325 -23.28 -12.94 6.82
CA GLN A 325 -24.54 -12.50 6.24
C GLN A 325 -25.45 -11.95 7.34
N LYS A 326 -26.06 -10.79 7.05
CA LYS A 326 -27.05 -10.19 7.94
C LYS A 326 -28.43 -10.74 7.58
N MET A 327 -29.09 -11.35 8.55
CA MET A 327 -30.40 -11.97 8.39
C MET A 327 -31.55 -10.99 8.61
N SER A 328 -32.73 -11.36 8.11
CA SER A 328 -34.04 -10.74 8.37
C SER A 328 -34.38 -10.86 9.86
N GLY A 329 -33.90 -9.91 10.67
CA GLY A 329 -33.93 -9.98 12.12
C GLY A 329 -32.69 -9.39 12.79
N GLY A 330 -31.66 -9.07 11.99
CA GLY A 330 -30.45 -8.40 12.46
C GLY A 330 -29.34 -9.33 12.97
N LEU A 331 -29.62 -10.63 13.12
CA LEU A 331 -28.63 -11.65 13.43
C LEU A 331 -27.61 -11.75 12.30
N GLY A 332 -26.32 -11.69 12.65
CA GLY A 332 -25.23 -11.97 11.73
C GLY A 332 -24.81 -13.42 11.87
N VAL A 333 -24.88 -14.19 10.78
CA VAL A 333 -24.38 -15.58 10.73
C VAL A 333 -23.10 -15.63 9.92
N ILE A 334 -22.18 -16.52 10.27
CA ILE A 334 -20.94 -16.69 9.51
C ILE A 334 -21.19 -17.75 8.45
N THR A 335 -21.05 -17.39 7.17
CA THR A 335 -21.41 -18.28 6.07
C THR A 335 -20.23 -19.07 5.52
N CYS A 336 -19.01 -18.56 5.69
CA CYS A 336 -17.78 -19.31 5.43
C CYS A 336 -16.58 -18.68 6.13
N LEU A 337 -15.51 -19.46 6.21
CA LEU A 337 -14.23 -19.02 6.72
C LEU A 337 -13.16 -19.14 5.63
N LEU A 338 -12.59 -18.00 5.20
CA LEU A 338 -11.48 -17.96 4.25
C LEU A 338 -10.17 -17.71 4.97
N LEU A 339 -9.38 -18.74 5.20
CA LEU A 339 -8.12 -18.63 5.89
C LEU A 339 -6.99 -18.42 4.88
N THR A 340 -6.13 -17.44 5.16
CA THR A 340 -4.94 -17.23 4.36
C THR A 340 -3.83 -18.16 4.85
N GLU A 341 -3.34 -19.02 3.97
CA GLU A 341 -2.26 -20.00 4.18
C GLU A 341 -0.89 -19.36 4.37
N TRP A 342 -0.74 -18.05 4.15
CA TRP A 342 0.50 -17.38 4.54
C TRP A 342 0.81 -17.70 6.00
N GLU A 343 1.98 -18.32 6.19
CA GLU A 343 2.41 -19.15 7.33
C GLU A 343 2.42 -18.47 8.70
N HIS A 344 1.89 -17.25 8.81
CA HIS A 344 1.96 -16.44 10.01
C HIS A 344 0.62 -15.99 10.55
N ASN A 345 -0.53 -16.28 9.93
CA ASN A 345 -1.80 -15.78 10.46
C ASN A 345 -2.70 -16.88 11.05
N GLN A 346 -2.55 -18.13 10.62
CA GLN A 346 -3.38 -19.24 11.08
C GLN A 346 -2.53 -20.51 11.30
N PRO A 347 -1.48 -20.44 12.14
CA PRO A 347 -0.46 -21.48 12.25
C PRO A 347 -0.97 -22.83 12.76
N LEU A 348 -2.13 -22.84 13.43
CA LEU A 348 -2.69 -24.02 14.09
C LEU A 348 -3.86 -24.65 13.34
N MET A 349 -4.39 -24.02 12.28
CA MET A 349 -5.62 -24.52 11.67
C MET A 349 -5.46 -25.94 11.11
N SER A 350 -4.40 -26.19 10.33
CA SER A 350 -4.19 -27.49 9.68
C SER A 350 -3.73 -28.60 10.62
N LEU A 351 -3.23 -28.25 11.81
CA LEU A 351 -2.70 -29.22 12.78
C LEU A 351 -3.72 -29.54 13.86
N GLU A 352 -4.36 -28.49 14.40
CA GLU A 352 -5.16 -28.57 15.63
C GLU A 352 -6.63 -28.19 15.38
N GLY A 353 -7.00 -27.77 14.17
CA GLY A 353 -8.33 -27.20 13.90
C GLY A 353 -8.58 -25.90 14.66
N VAL A 354 -7.52 -25.15 15.00
CA VAL A 354 -7.63 -23.91 15.79
C VAL A 354 -7.40 -22.67 14.92
N VAL A 355 -8.31 -21.71 15.05
CA VAL A 355 -8.25 -20.42 14.37
C VAL A 355 -7.82 -19.33 15.33
N CYS A 356 -6.89 -18.49 14.88
CA CYS A 356 -6.44 -17.30 15.58
C CYS A 356 -7.38 -16.12 15.29
N ILE A 357 -7.93 -15.54 16.35
CA ILE A 357 -8.74 -14.32 16.31
C ILE A 357 -7.93 -13.18 16.92
N TYR A 358 -7.69 -12.14 16.13
CA TYR A 358 -6.93 -10.96 16.56
C TYR A 358 -7.88 -9.84 16.99
N GLY A 359 -7.65 -9.27 18.17
CA GLY A 359 -8.44 -8.14 18.65
C GLY A 359 -8.86 -8.29 20.10
N ALA A 360 -10.03 -7.76 20.46
CA ALA A 360 -10.55 -7.83 21.81
C ALA A 360 -11.28 -9.16 22.07
N ALA A 361 -11.27 -9.63 23.31
CA ALA A 361 -11.96 -10.85 23.75
C ALA A 361 -13.45 -10.88 23.34
N SER A 362 -14.16 -9.76 23.48
CA SER A 362 -15.57 -9.65 23.08
C SER A 362 -15.81 -9.89 21.58
N SER A 363 -14.81 -9.61 20.74
CA SER A 363 -14.90 -9.92 19.31
C SER A 363 -14.71 -11.41 19.05
N ALA A 364 -13.88 -12.09 19.85
CA ALA A 364 -13.67 -13.53 19.77
C ALA A 364 -14.88 -14.31 20.28
N GLU A 365 -15.50 -13.86 21.37
CA GLU A 365 -16.77 -14.42 21.89
C GLU A 365 -17.89 -14.30 20.84
N LEU A 366 -18.08 -13.10 20.27
CA LEU A 366 -19.08 -12.89 19.22
C LEU A 366 -18.87 -13.80 18.00
N LEU A 367 -17.60 -14.03 17.63
CA LEU A 367 -17.24 -14.93 16.53
C LEU A 367 -17.49 -16.41 16.88
N ALA A 368 -17.21 -16.82 18.11
CA ALA A 368 -17.47 -18.17 18.59
C ALA A 368 -18.98 -18.46 18.57
N ASP A 369 -19.79 -17.53 19.07
CA ASP A 369 -21.26 -17.65 19.07
C ASP A 369 -21.82 -17.70 17.64
N ALA A 370 -21.33 -16.82 16.76
CA ALA A 370 -21.75 -16.78 15.36
C ALA A 370 -21.28 -18.00 14.55
N LEU A 371 -20.32 -18.78 15.05
CA LEU A 371 -19.86 -20.06 14.50
C LEU A 371 -20.48 -21.28 15.20
N GLY A 372 -21.56 -21.10 15.96
CA GLY A 372 -22.29 -22.21 16.60
C GLY A 372 -22.95 -23.21 15.63
N HIS A 373 -22.88 -22.93 14.32
CA HIS A 373 -23.41 -23.80 13.26
C HIS A 373 -22.29 -24.27 12.31
N PRO A 374 -22.52 -25.35 11.52
CA PRO A 374 -21.57 -25.79 10.50
C PRO A 374 -21.30 -24.70 9.47
N VAL A 375 -20.02 -24.51 9.13
CA VAL A 375 -19.56 -23.61 8.07
C VAL A 375 -18.44 -24.27 7.26
N PRO A 376 -18.40 -24.03 5.94
CA PRO A 376 -17.29 -24.47 5.11
C PRO A 376 -16.03 -23.62 5.41
N VAL A 377 -14.90 -24.29 5.61
CA VAL A 377 -13.59 -23.66 5.85
C VAL A 377 -12.67 -23.88 4.66
N TYR A 378 -12.07 -22.79 4.19
CA TYR A 378 -11.15 -22.78 3.07
C TYR A 378 -9.78 -22.28 3.52
N LEU A 379 -8.73 -22.82 2.92
CA LEU A 379 -7.35 -22.42 3.15
C LEU A 379 -6.64 -22.16 1.82
N GLY A 380 -5.97 -21.03 1.67
CA GLY A 380 -5.17 -20.75 0.48
C GLY A 380 -4.36 -19.46 0.60
N PRO A 381 -3.47 -19.12 -0.35
CA PRO A 381 -2.50 -18.05 -0.19
C PRO A 381 -3.08 -16.62 -0.19
N GLY A 382 -4.39 -16.42 -0.26
CA GLY A 382 -5.00 -15.09 -0.18
C GLY A 382 -4.72 -14.18 -1.38
N GLY A 383 -5.59 -13.21 -1.64
CA GLY A 383 -5.46 -12.30 -2.79
C GLY A 383 -6.27 -12.74 -4.03
N SER A 384 -6.30 -11.87 -5.05
CA SER A 384 -7.29 -11.93 -6.13
C SER A 384 -7.10 -13.06 -7.15
N LYS A 385 -5.96 -13.76 -7.12
CA LYS A 385 -5.64 -14.87 -8.03
C LYS A 385 -5.41 -16.19 -7.30
N SER A 386 -5.59 -16.20 -5.98
CA SER A 386 -5.25 -17.34 -5.15
C SER A 386 -6.30 -18.42 -5.22
N VAL A 387 -5.81 -19.65 -5.26
CA VAL A 387 -6.64 -20.85 -5.26
C VAL A 387 -6.80 -21.30 -3.82
N TYR A 388 -8.01 -21.66 -3.41
CA TYR A 388 -8.30 -22.14 -2.07
C TYR A 388 -8.57 -23.64 -2.09
N ARG A 389 -8.07 -24.33 -1.07
CA ARG A 389 -8.39 -25.72 -0.73
C ARG A 389 -9.53 -25.73 0.29
N LEU A 390 -10.59 -26.50 0.02
CA LEU A 390 -11.63 -26.76 1.02
C LEU A 390 -11.06 -27.70 2.08
N LEU A 391 -11.08 -27.30 3.34
CA LEU A 391 -10.66 -28.15 4.47
C LEU A 391 -11.82 -29.04 4.96
N GLY A 392 -13.06 -28.60 4.78
CA GLY A 392 -14.25 -29.33 5.24
C GLY A 392 -15.30 -28.41 5.86
N SER A 393 -16.27 -29.02 6.55
CA SER A 393 -17.30 -28.36 7.33
C SER A 393 -16.91 -28.37 8.81
N TYR A 394 -16.94 -27.19 9.44
CA TYR A 394 -16.49 -26.98 10.83
C TYR A 394 -17.53 -26.18 11.61
N ARG A 395 -17.55 -26.35 12.93
CA ARG A 395 -18.26 -25.44 13.84
C ARG A 395 -17.35 -25.01 14.99
N ALA A 396 -17.64 -23.88 15.62
CA ALA A 396 -16.99 -23.52 16.86
C ALA A 396 -17.31 -24.54 17.95
N GLU A 397 -16.28 -24.94 18.69
CA GLU A 397 -16.40 -25.83 19.83
C GLU A 397 -16.16 -25.08 21.14
N ALA A 398 -15.06 -24.34 21.22
CA ALA A 398 -14.73 -23.56 22.41
C ALA A 398 -13.74 -22.44 22.10
N LEU A 399 -13.89 -21.30 22.78
CA LEU A 399 -12.82 -20.33 22.90
C LEU A 399 -11.84 -20.82 23.98
N LEU A 400 -10.59 -21.09 23.58
CA LEU A 400 -9.61 -21.65 24.49
C LEU A 400 -9.13 -20.57 25.47
N PRO A 401 -9.02 -20.89 26.78
CA PRO A 401 -8.56 -19.93 27.77
C PRO A 401 -7.07 -19.62 27.56
N PRO A 402 -6.58 -18.44 27.99
CA PRO A 402 -5.16 -18.08 27.87
C PRO A 402 -4.17 -19.07 28.51
N SER A 403 -4.63 -19.87 29.47
CA SER A 403 -3.85 -20.93 30.12
C SER A 403 -3.73 -22.22 29.30
N HIS A 404 -4.42 -22.32 28.16
CA HIS A 404 -4.38 -23.51 27.31
C HIS A 404 -3.01 -23.66 26.64
N ALA A 405 -2.50 -24.90 26.56
CA ALA A 405 -1.16 -25.19 26.05
C ALA A 405 -0.89 -24.63 24.64
N LEU A 406 -1.93 -24.58 23.79
CA LEU A 406 -1.83 -24.06 22.42
C LEU A 406 -1.47 -22.57 22.34
N HIS A 407 -1.71 -21.77 23.39
CA HIS A 407 -1.20 -20.38 23.44
C HIS A 407 0.34 -20.31 23.50
N CYS A 408 0.97 -21.39 23.97
CA CYS A 408 2.43 -21.54 24.07
C CYS A 408 3.02 -22.40 22.95
N HIS A 409 2.23 -22.80 21.96
CA HIS A 409 2.72 -23.61 20.84
C HIS A 409 3.80 -22.84 20.06
N ASP A 410 4.88 -23.51 19.63
CA ASP A 410 6.04 -22.84 19.00
C ASP A 410 5.64 -21.98 17.79
N ARG A 411 4.84 -22.51 16.86
CA ARG A 411 4.31 -21.75 15.72
C ARG A 411 3.48 -20.52 16.12
N MET A 412 2.76 -20.59 17.24
CA MET A 412 2.02 -19.43 17.78
C MET A 412 2.97 -18.37 18.32
N LEU A 413 3.99 -18.79 19.07
CA LEU A 413 5.02 -17.89 19.60
C LEU A 413 5.82 -17.25 18.47
N GLU A 414 6.18 -18.02 17.44
CA GLU A 414 6.87 -17.53 16.24
C GLU A 414 6.02 -16.51 15.49
N MET A 415 4.74 -16.82 15.25
CA MET A 415 3.78 -15.89 14.67
C MET A 415 3.70 -14.59 15.48
N ARG A 416 3.51 -14.67 16.80
CA ARG A 416 3.39 -13.49 17.66
C ARG A 416 4.67 -12.67 17.67
N GLY A 417 5.83 -13.32 17.68
CA GLY A 417 7.13 -12.69 17.53
C GLY A 417 7.28 -12.00 16.17
N SER A 418 6.85 -12.64 15.09
CA SER A 418 6.84 -12.07 13.74
C SER A 418 5.90 -10.87 13.62
N LEU A 419 4.71 -10.93 14.22
CA LEU A 419 3.79 -9.80 14.30
C LEU A 419 4.38 -8.67 15.14
N GLY A 420 5.00 -8.96 16.27
CA GLY A 420 5.68 -7.97 17.12
C GLY A 420 6.87 -7.30 16.44
N ARG A 421 7.64 -8.04 15.62
CA ARG A 421 8.75 -7.46 14.83
C ARG A 421 8.26 -6.56 13.69
N ARG A 422 7.09 -6.88 13.10
CA ARG A 422 6.51 -6.14 11.96
C ARG A 422 5.62 -4.96 12.41
N SER A 423 5.03 -5.04 13.59
CA SER A 423 4.12 -4.04 14.14
C SER A 423 4.85 -3.08 15.07
N ARG A 424 4.54 -1.78 14.97
CA ARG A 424 4.99 -0.77 15.95
C ARG A 424 4.08 -0.66 17.17
N ARG A 425 2.85 -1.14 17.03
CA ARG A 425 1.92 -1.26 18.14
C ARG A 425 2.22 -2.58 18.84
N PRO A 426 1.98 -2.69 20.15
CA PRO A 426 1.94 -3.99 20.82
C PRO A 426 1.16 -4.96 19.94
N PRO A 427 1.67 -6.20 19.73
CA PRO A 427 0.96 -7.17 18.92
C PRO A 427 -0.47 -7.30 19.46
N PRO A 428 -1.49 -7.35 18.59
CA PRO A 428 -2.86 -7.48 19.05
C PRO A 428 -2.98 -8.74 19.91
N GLU A 429 -3.88 -8.70 20.88
CA GLU A 429 -4.24 -9.89 21.63
C GLU A 429 -4.76 -10.96 20.65
N VAL A 430 -4.36 -12.20 20.90
CA VAL A 430 -4.69 -13.34 20.05
C VAL A 430 -5.48 -14.33 20.88
N HIS A 431 -6.73 -14.54 20.47
CA HIS A 431 -7.62 -15.54 21.04
C HIS A 431 -7.64 -16.77 20.14
N LEU A 432 -7.76 -17.95 20.74
CA LEU A 432 -7.77 -19.21 20.02
C LEU A 432 -9.18 -19.80 20.04
N LEU A 433 -9.76 -19.97 18.86
CA LEU A 433 -11.06 -20.62 18.70
C LEU A 433 -10.85 -22.05 18.19
N GLN A 434 -11.17 -23.03 19.03
CA GLN A 434 -11.21 -24.43 18.64
C GLN A 434 -12.39 -24.66 17.72
N LEU A 435 -12.11 -25.21 16.55
CA LEU A 435 -13.12 -25.70 15.64
C LEU A 435 -13.17 -27.22 15.68
N ARG A 436 -14.38 -27.75 15.63
CA ARG A 436 -14.62 -29.17 15.43
C ARG A 436 -14.94 -29.42 13.96
N CYS A 437 -14.12 -30.26 13.32
CA CYS A 437 -14.45 -30.78 11.99
C CYS A 437 -15.65 -31.72 12.11
N LEU A 438 -16.68 -31.44 11.33
CA LEU A 438 -17.88 -32.29 11.23
C LEU A 438 -17.75 -33.22 10.04
N GLU A 439 -17.23 -32.69 8.93
CA GLU A 439 -17.02 -33.43 7.69
C GLU A 439 -15.71 -32.98 7.05
N SER A 440 -14.81 -33.92 6.83
CA SER A 440 -13.52 -33.64 6.20
C SER A 440 -13.69 -33.42 4.70
N GLY A 441 -13.04 -32.37 4.18
CA GLY A 441 -13.02 -32.06 2.74
C GLY A 441 -12.04 -32.91 1.93
N GLU A 442 -11.44 -33.96 2.51
CA GLU A 442 -10.36 -34.78 1.94
C GLU A 442 -10.78 -35.65 0.76
N LYS A 443 -11.20 -35.02 -0.33
CA LYS A 443 -10.81 -35.47 -1.67
C LYS A 443 -9.60 -34.62 -2.08
N PRO A 444 -8.36 -35.13 -1.91
CA PRO A 444 -7.12 -34.34 -1.96
C PRO A 444 -6.86 -33.54 -3.26
N GLU A 445 -7.64 -33.75 -4.31
CA GLU A 445 -7.33 -33.23 -5.65
C GLU A 445 -8.15 -32.00 -6.08
N ARG A 446 -9.13 -31.54 -5.28
CA ARG A 446 -9.99 -30.42 -5.71
C ARG A 446 -9.60 -29.11 -5.06
N THR A 447 -8.85 -28.32 -5.82
CA THR A 447 -8.59 -26.91 -5.52
C THR A 447 -9.61 -26.03 -6.25
N PHE A 448 -10.15 -25.00 -5.58
CA PHE A 448 -11.19 -24.14 -6.12
C PHE A 448 -10.70 -22.70 -6.22
N ARG A 449 -11.08 -21.98 -7.29
CA ARG A 449 -10.76 -20.54 -7.37
C ARG A 449 -11.67 -19.73 -6.47
N TYR A 450 -12.92 -20.16 -6.31
CA TYR A 450 -13.93 -19.49 -5.51
C TYR A 450 -14.70 -20.49 -4.63
N PRO A 451 -15.16 -20.09 -3.43
CA PRO A 451 -16.11 -20.88 -2.65
C PRO A 451 -17.36 -21.28 -3.45
N THR A 452 -17.79 -20.41 -4.38
CA THR A 452 -18.93 -20.66 -5.27
C THR A 452 -18.66 -21.67 -6.38
N ASP A 453 -17.41 -22.08 -6.59
CA ASP A 453 -17.07 -23.12 -7.58
C ASP A 453 -17.43 -24.52 -7.07
N LEU A 454 -17.76 -24.66 -5.78
CA LEU A 454 -18.37 -25.85 -5.19
C LEU A 454 -19.86 -25.91 -5.57
N ARG A 455 -20.13 -26.14 -6.86
CA ARG A 455 -21.47 -26.54 -7.27
C ARG A 455 -21.66 -28.00 -6.83
N ALA A 456 -22.36 -28.19 -5.72
CA ALA A 456 -22.70 -29.48 -5.10
C ALA A 456 -21.56 -30.26 -4.42
N PRO A 457 -21.25 -29.95 -3.14
CA PRO A 457 -20.79 -30.98 -2.21
C PRO A 457 -22.01 -31.52 -1.47
N GLU A 458 -22.08 -32.84 -1.34
CA GLU A 458 -22.94 -33.53 -0.39
C GLU A 458 -22.53 -33.20 1.07
N ALA A 459 -21.38 -32.54 1.24
CA ALA A 459 -20.72 -32.22 2.51
C ALA A 459 -20.94 -30.79 3.05
N TRP A 460 -22.01 -30.12 2.61
CA TRP A 460 -22.46 -28.82 3.15
C TRP A 460 -23.61 -29.06 4.15
#